data_AF-D8RSH4-F1
#
_entry.id   AF-D8RSH4-F1
#
_cell.length_a   1.000
_cell.length_b   1.000
_cell.length_c   1.000
_cell.angle_alpha   90.00
_cell.angle_beta   90.00
_cell.angle_gamma   90.00
#
_symmetry.space_group_name_H-M   'P 1'
#
loop_
_entity.id
_entity.type
_entity.pdbx_description
1 polymer ?
#
loop_
_entity_poly.entity_id
_entity_poly.type
_entity_poly.pdbx_seq_one_letter_code
_entity_poly.pdbx_strand_id
1 'polypeptide(L)'
;MAGGDREDASSLQSSGGAGNVSVGGGDGGGGGVRSFVLKAVCLLGGVLLLRKLTKAKTRWDHTRLVADALTGEKFSQEQAARDPMTYFNLRMLACPATVLDDGAKVLYFEQAFWRTPDKPYRQRFYVVRPCPKEMKCDVEVGSYAVRDIEEYKNFCERPKDQRPQPEEIPGDISEHLTSVYLSACARGQRCLYEGSTPPGGFPNNWNGASRCTSELTILKSGEIHCWDRAYDDEGNQVWGVRQGPYEFKPGTSKNRSYVEHDTASLSIDN
;
A
#
# COMPACT_ATOMS: atom_id res chain seq x y z
N MET A 1 -5.16 -28.51 62.71
CA MET A 1 -6.24 -29.43 62.34
C MET A 1 -5.91 -29.90 60.93
N ALA A 2 -5.12 -30.98 60.84
CA ALA A 2 -5.59 -32.34 60.47
C ALA A 2 -6.22 -32.32 59.07
N GLY A 3 -5.72 -32.95 58.03
CA GLY A 3 -4.75 -34.02 57.76
C GLY A 3 -5.01 -34.36 56.28
N GLY A 4 -4.04 -34.59 55.39
CA GLY A 4 -3.09 -35.68 55.43
C GLY A 4 -3.58 -36.81 54.51
N ASP A 5 -2.88 -36.95 53.38
CA ASP A 5 -2.61 -38.21 52.65
C ASP A 5 -3.80 -38.89 51.92
N ARG A 6 -3.66 -39.64 50.83
CA ARG A 6 -2.52 -40.32 50.20
C ARG A 6 -2.93 -40.78 48.79
N GLU A 7 -1.92 -40.96 47.94
CA GLU A 7 -1.94 -41.71 46.70
C GLU A 7 -2.37 -43.19 46.94
N ASP A 8 -2.97 -43.85 45.94
CA ASP A 8 -2.28 -44.95 45.24
C ASP A 8 -3.04 -45.51 44.02
N ALA A 9 -2.24 -46.09 43.14
CA ALA A 9 -2.60 -46.71 41.88
C ALA A 9 -3.26 -48.10 42.02
N SER A 10 -4.00 -48.52 40.99
CA SER A 10 -3.67 -49.70 40.16
C SER A 10 -4.88 -50.29 39.44
N SER A 11 -4.58 -50.79 38.25
CA SER A 11 -5.38 -51.60 37.35
C SER A 11 -5.78 -52.97 37.93
N LEU A 12 -6.95 -53.50 37.55
CA LEU A 12 -7.10 -54.77 36.81
C LEU A 12 -8.58 -55.25 36.74
N GLN A 13 -9.01 -55.51 35.50
CA GLN A 13 -9.85 -56.61 34.97
C GLN A 13 -10.91 -57.31 35.84
N SER A 14 -12.14 -57.42 35.27
CA SER A 14 -12.73 -58.69 34.75
C SER A 14 -14.21 -58.89 35.11
N SER A 15 -14.90 -59.58 34.18
CA SER A 15 -16.23 -60.21 34.25
C SER A 15 -17.43 -59.25 34.19
N GLY A 16 -18.51 -59.49 33.44
CA GLY A 16 -19.01 -60.65 32.72
C GLY A 16 -20.54 -60.52 32.70
N GLY A 17 -21.21 -60.71 31.57
CA GLY A 17 -22.68 -60.63 31.56
C GLY A 17 -23.29 -60.62 30.17
N ALA A 18 -23.84 -61.77 29.79
CA ALA A 18 -24.44 -62.06 28.51
C ALA A 18 -25.77 -61.31 28.26
N GLY A 19 -26.03 -60.99 27.00
CA GLY A 19 -27.33 -60.56 26.50
C GLY A 19 -27.39 -60.79 24.99
N ASN A 20 -27.88 -61.97 24.62
CA ASN A 20 -28.01 -62.43 23.24
C ASN A 20 -29.36 -61.97 22.69
N VAL A 21 -29.39 -61.17 21.61
CA VAL A 21 -30.54 -61.12 20.69
C VAL A 21 -29.99 -61.05 19.27
N SER A 22 -30.18 -62.15 18.55
CA SER A 22 -29.93 -62.31 17.13
C SER A 22 -31.24 -62.22 16.35
N VAL A 23 -31.38 -61.22 15.48
CA VAL A 23 -32.20 -61.21 14.25
C VAL A 23 -31.55 -60.11 13.40
N GLY A 24 -31.20 -60.21 12.13
CA GLY A 24 -31.35 -61.19 11.07
C GLY A 24 -30.68 -60.54 9.84
N GLY A 25 -30.17 -61.36 8.93
CA GLY A 25 -29.33 -60.91 7.82
C GLY A 25 -30.00 -59.96 6.82
N GLY A 26 -29.15 -59.23 6.11
CA GLY A 26 -29.51 -58.38 4.98
C GLY A 26 -28.26 -57.78 4.37
N ASP A 27 -27.51 -58.59 3.63
CA ASP A 27 -26.50 -58.12 2.68
C ASP A 27 -27.18 -57.21 1.64
N GLY A 28 -26.54 -56.09 1.33
CA GLY A 28 -27.12 -55.01 0.52
C GLY A 28 -26.09 -53.93 0.24
N GLY A 29 -25.15 -54.25 -0.65
CA GLY A 29 -24.15 -53.33 -1.17
C GLY A 29 -24.76 -52.04 -1.74
N GLY A 30 -24.04 -50.91 -1.58
CA GLY A 30 -24.38 -49.66 -2.26
C GLY A 30 -24.01 -48.34 -1.56
N GLY A 31 -23.38 -48.36 -0.38
CA GLY A 31 -23.12 -47.13 0.40
C GLY A 31 -21.73 -46.50 0.26
N GLY A 32 -20.72 -47.27 -0.14
CA GLY A 32 -19.31 -46.84 -0.06
C GLY A 32 -18.95 -45.74 -1.05
N VAL A 33 -19.32 -45.90 -2.33
CA VAL A 33 -18.82 -45.05 -3.43
C VAL A 33 -19.32 -43.61 -3.32
N ARG A 34 -20.58 -43.38 -2.89
CA ARG A 34 -21.14 -42.03 -2.70
C ARG A 34 -20.47 -41.27 -1.55
N SER A 35 -20.07 -41.96 -0.48
CA SER A 35 -19.39 -41.37 0.68
C SER A 35 -17.94 -40.96 0.34
N PHE A 36 -17.24 -41.78 -0.46
CA PHE A 36 -15.89 -41.45 -0.94
C PHE A 36 -15.89 -40.29 -1.95
N VAL A 37 -16.87 -40.24 -2.86
CA VAL A 37 -17.00 -39.16 -3.85
C VAL A 37 -17.32 -37.81 -3.17
N LEU A 38 -18.24 -37.77 -2.19
CA LEU A 38 -18.50 -36.54 -1.44
C LEU A 38 -17.28 -36.05 -0.65
N LYS A 39 -16.55 -36.93 0.02
CA LYS A 39 -15.32 -36.57 0.74
C LYS A 39 -14.24 -36.05 -0.20
N ALA A 40 -14.06 -36.68 -1.38
CA ALA A 40 -13.10 -36.23 -2.38
C ALA A 40 -13.46 -34.85 -2.95
N VAL A 41 -14.76 -34.59 -3.22
CA VAL A 41 -15.23 -33.28 -3.69
C VAL A 41 -15.10 -32.20 -2.61
N CYS A 42 -15.37 -32.51 -1.34
CA CYS A 42 -15.16 -31.57 -0.23
C CYS A 42 -13.66 -31.30 0.03
N LEU A 43 -12.78 -32.30 -0.12
CA LEU A 43 -11.34 -32.13 0.02
C LEU A 43 -10.76 -31.32 -1.14
N LEU A 44 -11.14 -31.62 -2.40
CA LEU A 44 -10.71 -30.85 -3.58
C LEU A 44 -11.27 -29.43 -3.55
N GLY A 45 -12.54 -29.26 -3.19
CA GLY A 45 -13.17 -27.96 -2.99
C GLY A 45 -12.52 -27.16 -1.86
N GLY A 46 -12.20 -27.80 -0.73
CA GLY A 46 -11.50 -27.20 0.40
C GLY A 46 -10.07 -26.78 0.06
N VAL A 47 -9.32 -27.59 -0.70
CA VAL A 47 -7.97 -27.26 -1.17
C VAL A 47 -7.99 -26.12 -2.19
N LEU A 48 -8.97 -26.07 -3.09
CA LEU A 48 -9.15 -24.96 -4.03
C LEU A 48 -9.55 -23.66 -3.30
N LEU A 49 -10.41 -23.75 -2.29
CA LEU A 49 -10.80 -22.60 -1.45
C LEU A 49 -9.61 -22.08 -0.63
N LEU A 50 -8.84 -22.99 -0.01
CA LEU A 50 -7.62 -22.65 0.73
C LEU A 50 -6.57 -22.01 -0.18
N ARG A 51 -6.32 -22.56 -1.38
CA ARG A 51 -5.39 -21.96 -2.37
C ARG A 51 -5.80 -20.56 -2.81
N LYS A 52 -7.11 -20.30 -2.98
CA LYS A 52 -7.60 -18.94 -3.26
C LYS A 52 -7.37 -17.98 -2.10
N LEU A 53 -7.45 -18.47 -0.86
CA LEU A 53 -7.25 -17.66 0.36
C LEU A 53 -5.76 -17.46 0.73
N THR A 54 -4.83 -18.25 0.17
CA THR A 54 -3.41 -18.20 0.52
C THR A 54 -2.49 -17.68 -0.58
N LYS A 55 -3.01 -17.14 -1.69
CA LYS A 55 -2.14 -16.61 -2.75
C LYS A 55 -1.45 -15.35 -2.25
N ALA A 56 -0.12 -15.43 -2.06
CA ALA A 56 0.69 -14.29 -1.70
C ALA A 56 0.58 -13.22 -2.80
N LYS A 57 0.50 -11.96 -2.40
CA LYS A 57 0.54 -10.83 -3.34
C LYS A 57 1.89 -10.81 -4.03
N THR A 58 1.87 -10.61 -5.34
CA THR A 58 3.09 -10.37 -6.13
C THR A 58 3.57 -8.94 -5.92
N ARG A 59 4.83 -8.63 -6.25
CA ARG A 59 5.31 -7.24 -6.23
C ARG A 59 4.50 -6.33 -7.15
N TRP A 60 3.99 -6.85 -8.27
CA TRP A 60 3.07 -6.11 -9.15
C TRP A 60 1.73 -5.80 -8.50
N ASP A 61 1.17 -6.72 -7.70
CA ASP A 61 -0.03 -6.44 -6.91
C ASP A 61 0.24 -5.32 -5.90
N HIS A 62 1.42 -5.33 -5.25
CA HIS A 62 1.83 -4.27 -4.35
C HIS A 62 2.04 -2.93 -5.08
N THR A 63 2.66 -2.92 -6.27
CA THR A 63 2.84 -1.74 -7.12
C THR A 63 1.50 -1.06 -7.40
N ARG A 64 0.47 -1.83 -7.79
CA ARG A 64 -0.88 -1.31 -8.00
C ARG A 64 -1.45 -0.70 -6.72
N LEU A 65 -1.39 -1.42 -5.61
CA LEU A 65 -1.92 -0.95 -4.33
C LEU A 65 -1.25 0.34 -3.83
N VAL A 66 0.07 0.47 -4.03
CA VAL A 66 0.82 1.69 -3.70
C VAL A 66 0.39 2.85 -4.60
N ALA A 67 0.34 2.64 -5.91
CA ALA A 67 -0.07 3.68 -6.86
C ALA A 67 -1.51 4.19 -6.59
N ASP A 68 -2.42 3.26 -6.30
CA ASP A 68 -3.81 3.58 -5.96
C ASP A 68 -3.89 4.36 -4.64
N ALA A 69 -3.10 3.98 -3.62
CA ALA A 69 -3.11 4.66 -2.33
C ALA A 69 -2.53 6.09 -2.36
N LEU A 70 -1.53 6.32 -3.23
CA LEU A 70 -0.93 7.65 -3.43
C LEU A 70 -1.86 8.62 -4.16
N THR A 71 -2.79 8.09 -4.98
CA THR A 71 -3.74 8.88 -5.77
C THR A 71 -4.76 9.61 -4.90
N GLY A 72 -5.28 10.72 -5.44
CA GLY A 72 -6.35 11.52 -4.89
C GLY A 72 -5.86 12.75 -4.12
N GLU A 73 -6.82 13.56 -3.71
CA GLU A 73 -6.57 14.80 -2.97
C GLU A 73 -6.47 14.54 -1.46
N LYS A 74 -5.41 15.05 -0.84
CA LYS A 74 -5.15 14.94 0.59
C LYS A 74 -4.63 16.26 1.16
N PHE A 75 -4.84 16.50 2.45
CA PHE A 75 -4.46 17.75 3.12
C PHE A 75 -3.78 17.49 4.46
N SER A 76 -2.83 18.35 4.83
CA SER A 76 -2.23 18.41 6.17
C SER A 76 -3.00 19.31 7.13
N GLN A 77 -4.27 19.62 6.84
CA GLN A 77 -5.09 20.59 7.58
C GLN A 77 -5.17 20.29 9.07
N GLU A 78 -5.46 19.04 9.45
CA GLU A 78 -5.59 18.66 10.86
C GLU A 78 -4.26 18.80 11.62
N GLN A 79 -3.14 18.44 10.98
CA GLN A 79 -1.80 18.59 11.57
C GLN A 79 -1.44 20.06 11.74
N ALA A 80 -1.66 20.87 10.71
CA ALA A 80 -1.40 22.31 10.75
C ALA A 80 -2.29 23.04 11.77
N ALA A 81 -3.52 22.59 11.99
CA ALA A 81 -4.38 23.14 13.04
C ALA A 81 -3.87 22.78 14.45
N ARG A 82 -3.29 21.58 14.60
CA ARG A 82 -2.71 21.09 15.87
C ARG A 82 -1.38 21.74 16.20
N ASP A 83 -0.54 22.00 15.21
CA ASP A 83 0.79 22.63 15.35
C ASP A 83 1.07 23.63 14.21
N PRO A 84 0.46 24.83 14.26
CA PRO A 84 0.52 25.82 13.18
C PRO A 84 1.87 26.54 13.05
N MET A 85 2.74 26.42 14.06
CA MET A 85 4.07 27.05 14.02
C MET A 85 5.09 26.18 13.29
N THR A 86 4.83 24.88 13.19
CA THR A 86 5.72 23.91 12.55
C THR A 86 5.20 23.49 11.17
N TYR A 87 3.90 23.29 11.03
CA TYR A 87 3.29 22.70 9.84
C TYR A 87 2.35 23.66 9.15
N PHE A 88 2.51 23.80 7.84
CA PHE A 88 1.55 24.50 6.99
C PHE A 88 0.40 23.59 6.60
N ASN A 89 -0.77 24.18 6.35
CA ASN A 89 -1.85 23.45 5.68
C ASN A 89 -1.54 23.38 4.18
N LEU A 90 -1.16 22.20 3.73
CA LEU A 90 -0.73 21.91 2.38
C LEU A 90 -1.73 20.94 1.74
N ARG A 91 -1.97 21.14 0.44
CA ARG A 91 -2.67 20.22 -0.44
C ARG A 91 -1.65 19.31 -1.11
N MET A 92 -1.95 18.03 -1.17
CA MET A 92 -1.28 17.03 -1.99
C MET A 92 -2.30 16.46 -2.97
N LEU A 93 -1.99 16.48 -4.25
CA LEU A 93 -2.85 15.89 -5.28
C LEU A 93 -2.00 15.02 -6.20
N ALA A 94 -2.46 13.79 -6.43
CA ALA A 94 -1.86 12.90 -7.41
C ALA A 94 -2.93 12.16 -8.21
N CYS A 95 -2.60 11.82 -9.46
CA CYS A 95 -3.46 11.03 -10.33
C CYS A 95 -2.63 10.24 -11.36
N PRO A 96 -3.18 9.15 -11.91
CA PRO A 96 -2.52 8.43 -13.00
C PRO A 96 -2.27 9.34 -14.21
N ALA A 97 -1.05 9.28 -14.75
CA ALA A 97 -0.63 10.00 -15.95
C ALA A 97 -0.45 9.04 -17.13
N THR A 98 0.34 7.98 -16.95
CA THR A 98 0.55 6.95 -17.99
C THR A 98 1.05 5.63 -17.38
N VAL A 99 1.24 4.62 -18.22
CA VAL A 99 1.91 3.34 -17.88
C VAL A 99 3.05 3.15 -18.86
N LEU A 100 4.26 2.90 -18.34
CA LEU A 100 5.43 2.64 -19.18
C LEU A 100 5.40 1.22 -19.77
N ASP A 101 6.19 0.97 -20.80
CA ASP A 101 6.27 -0.33 -21.50
C ASP A 101 6.63 -1.50 -20.58
N ASP A 102 7.41 -1.24 -19.52
CA ASP A 102 7.78 -2.24 -18.52
C ASP A 102 6.65 -2.52 -17.49
N GLY A 103 5.52 -1.82 -17.60
CA GLY A 103 4.36 -1.91 -16.71
C GLY A 103 4.39 -0.94 -15.53
N ALA A 104 5.46 -0.16 -15.35
CA ALA A 104 5.55 0.84 -14.27
C ALA A 104 4.42 1.88 -14.39
N LYS A 105 3.85 2.25 -13.24
CA LYS A 105 2.77 3.24 -13.17
C LYS A 105 3.38 4.62 -12.99
N VAL A 106 2.99 5.57 -13.84
CA VAL A 106 3.39 6.97 -13.69
C VAL A 106 2.21 7.75 -13.12
N LEU A 107 2.43 8.38 -11.97
CA LEU A 107 1.50 9.34 -11.38
C LEU A 107 2.07 10.74 -11.60
N TYR A 108 1.21 11.67 -12.02
CA TYR A 108 1.50 13.07 -11.80
C TYR A 108 1.20 13.40 -10.32
N PHE A 109 2.07 14.18 -9.70
CA PHE A 109 1.98 14.59 -8.30
C PHE A 109 2.27 16.09 -8.18
N GLU A 110 1.46 16.79 -7.39
CA GLU A 110 1.69 18.18 -7.03
C GLU A 110 1.41 18.45 -5.54
N GLN A 111 2.11 19.47 -5.02
CA GLN A 111 1.82 20.07 -3.72
C GLN A 111 1.69 21.58 -3.83
N ALA A 112 0.70 22.11 -3.11
CA ALA A 112 0.38 23.53 -3.07
C ALA A 112 -0.01 23.96 -1.65
N PHE A 113 0.09 25.25 -1.35
CA PHE A 113 -0.56 25.81 -0.17
C PHE A 113 -2.08 25.75 -0.36
N TRP A 114 -2.83 25.40 0.69
CA TRP A 114 -4.28 25.22 0.58
C TRP A 114 -5.05 26.46 0.07
N ARG A 115 -4.52 27.67 0.30
CA ARG A 115 -5.12 28.94 -0.15
C ARG A 115 -4.82 29.29 -1.60
N THR A 116 -3.83 28.65 -2.19
CA THR A 116 -3.40 28.89 -3.58
C THR A 116 -3.16 27.54 -4.26
N PRO A 117 -4.21 26.70 -4.36
CA PRO A 117 -4.09 25.36 -4.94
C PRO A 117 -3.64 25.43 -6.41
N ASP A 118 -3.96 26.53 -7.10
CA ASP A 118 -3.57 26.84 -8.47
C ASP A 118 -2.10 27.25 -8.64
N LYS A 119 -1.30 27.25 -7.56
CA LYS A 119 0.13 27.62 -7.58
C LYS A 119 0.95 26.55 -6.86
N PRO A 120 1.07 25.34 -7.45
CA PRO A 120 1.86 24.28 -6.84
C PRO A 120 3.33 24.69 -6.75
N TYR A 121 3.90 24.61 -5.55
CA TYR A 121 5.33 24.88 -5.33
C TYR A 121 6.20 23.66 -5.65
N ARG A 122 5.59 22.50 -5.85
CA ARG A 122 6.25 21.25 -6.19
C ARG A 122 5.38 20.45 -7.15
N GLN A 123 5.98 20.02 -8.26
CA GLN A 123 5.38 19.12 -9.25
C GLN A 123 6.37 18.01 -9.57
N ARG A 124 5.94 16.75 -9.61
CA ARG A 124 6.78 15.57 -9.85
C ARG A 124 6.03 14.55 -10.69
N PHE A 125 6.79 13.71 -11.38
CA PHE A 125 6.31 12.38 -11.76
C PHE A 125 6.75 11.36 -10.71
N TYR A 126 5.81 10.60 -10.19
CA TYR A 126 6.11 9.40 -9.41
C TYR A 126 6.02 8.18 -10.31
N VAL A 127 7.14 7.50 -10.50
CA VAL A 127 7.20 6.21 -11.21
C VAL A 127 7.19 5.10 -10.17
N VAL A 128 6.09 4.36 -10.11
CA VAL A 128 5.84 3.29 -9.15
C VAL A 128 6.03 1.96 -9.86
N ARG A 129 6.99 1.16 -9.38
CA ARG A 129 7.36 -0.13 -10.00
C ARG A 129 7.72 -1.17 -8.93
N PRO A 130 7.77 -2.46 -9.28
CA PRO A 130 8.30 -3.48 -8.38
C PRO A 130 9.73 -3.14 -7.95
N CYS A 131 10.06 -3.37 -6.68
CA CYS A 131 11.46 -3.29 -6.27
C CYS A 131 12.34 -4.27 -7.08
N PRO A 132 13.60 -3.92 -7.37
CA PRO A 132 14.64 -4.85 -7.82
C PRO A 132 14.68 -6.14 -7.00
N LYS A 133 14.92 -7.29 -7.64
CA LYS A 133 14.85 -8.63 -7.01
C LYS A 133 15.88 -8.81 -5.89
N GLU A 134 16.99 -8.12 -6.01
CA GLU A 134 18.14 -8.16 -5.12
C GLU A 134 17.90 -7.39 -3.82
N MET A 135 16.89 -6.51 -3.80
CA MET A 135 16.53 -5.73 -2.63
C MET A 135 15.35 -6.35 -1.86
N LYS A 136 15.44 -6.22 -0.54
CA LYS A 136 14.39 -6.63 0.41
C LYS A 136 13.34 -5.54 0.55
N CYS A 137 12.57 -5.31 -0.51
CA CYS A 137 11.42 -4.42 -0.54
C CYS A 137 10.38 -4.92 -1.56
N ASP A 138 9.17 -4.35 -1.53
CA ASP A 138 8.07 -4.72 -2.41
C ASP A 138 7.95 -3.78 -3.61
N VAL A 139 8.02 -2.46 -3.35
CA VAL A 139 7.75 -1.41 -4.35
C VAL A 139 8.81 -0.32 -4.29
N GLU A 140 9.28 0.11 -5.45
CA GLU A 140 10.05 1.34 -5.60
C GLU A 140 9.11 2.47 -6.05
N VAL A 141 9.19 3.61 -5.37
CA VAL A 141 8.58 4.87 -5.80
C VAL A 141 9.69 5.83 -6.15
N GLY A 142 9.97 5.98 -7.44
CA GLY A 142 10.91 6.96 -7.97
C GLY A 142 10.23 8.31 -8.19
N SER A 143 10.86 9.40 -7.76
CA SER A 143 10.43 10.78 -7.97
C SER A 143 11.31 11.42 -9.04
N TYR A 144 10.68 11.99 -10.05
CA TYR A 144 11.33 12.58 -11.21
C TYR A 144 10.87 14.03 -11.40
N ALA A 145 11.76 14.87 -11.91
CA ALA A 145 11.43 16.21 -12.34
C ALA A 145 10.49 16.18 -13.55
N VAL A 146 9.64 17.21 -13.64
CA VAL A 146 8.78 17.46 -14.81
C VAL A 146 9.53 18.44 -15.71
N ARG A 147 9.64 18.13 -17.00
CA ARG A 147 10.38 18.95 -17.96
C ARG A 147 9.78 20.36 -18.11
N ASP A 148 8.47 20.45 -18.32
CA ASP A 148 7.74 21.70 -18.39
C ASP A 148 6.69 21.76 -17.26
N ILE A 149 7.03 22.46 -16.18
CA ILE A 149 6.14 22.57 -15.02
C ILE A 149 4.92 23.46 -15.28
N GLU A 150 4.93 24.33 -16.29
CA GLU A 150 3.78 25.18 -16.59
C GLU A 150 2.75 24.40 -17.41
N GLU A 151 3.19 23.56 -18.34
CA GLU A 151 2.31 22.68 -19.12
C GLU A 151 1.56 21.66 -18.24
N TYR A 152 2.19 21.18 -17.17
CA TYR A 152 1.63 20.17 -16.28
C TYR A 152 0.89 20.72 -15.06
N LYS A 153 0.86 22.04 -14.88
CA LYS A 153 0.20 22.67 -13.74
C LYS A 153 -1.27 22.27 -13.62
N ASN A 154 -1.70 21.85 -12.42
CA ASN A 154 -3.05 21.37 -12.12
C ASN A 154 -3.49 20.20 -13.05
N PHE A 155 -2.55 19.37 -13.50
CA PHE A 155 -2.80 18.28 -14.47
C PHE A 155 -4.00 17.42 -14.09
N CYS A 156 -4.11 17.05 -12.82
CA CYS A 156 -5.17 16.15 -12.33
C CYS A 156 -6.58 16.74 -12.38
N GLU A 157 -6.71 18.07 -12.45
CA GLU A 157 -8.00 18.78 -12.43
C GLU A 157 -8.49 19.16 -13.83
N ARG A 158 -7.61 19.10 -14.84
CA ARG A 158 -7.97 19.38 -16.23
C ARG A 158 -8.75 18.21 -16.85
N PRO A 159 -9.64 18.40 -17.82
CA PRO A 159 -10.15 17.32 -18.66
C PRO A 159 -9.03 16.53 -19.36
N LYS A 160 -9.19 15.21 -19.58
CA LYS A 160 -8.13 14.33 -20.14
C LYS A 160 -7.66 14.76 -21.54
N ASP A 161 -8.57 15.31 -22.34
CA ASP A 161 -8.32 15.86 -23.68
C ASP A 161 -7.58 17.20 -23.67
N GLN A 162 -7.40 17.81 -22.50
CA GLN A 162 -6.67 19.08 -22.31
C GLN A 162 -5.34 18.91 -21.56
N ARG A 163 -4.93 17.66 -21.36
CA ARG A 163 -3.66 17.28 -20.74
C ARG A 163 -2.68 16.82 -21.82
N PRO A 164 -1.36 16.86 -21.57
CA PRO A 164 -0.41 16.04 -22.30
C PRO A 164 -0.87 14.59 -22.36
N GLN A 165 -0.81 13.99 -23.55
CA GLN A 165 -1.33 12.65 -23.78
C GLN A 165 -0.39 11.57 -23.20
N PRO A 166 -0.91 10.39 -22.84
CA PRO A 166 -0.13 9.32 -22.22
C PRO A 166 1.15 8.91 -22.95
N GLU A 167 1.18 9.03 -24.27
CA GLU A 167 2.31 8.75 -25.15
C GLU A 167 3.38 9.85 -25.17
N GLU A 168 3.03 11.08 -24.81
CA GLU A 168 3.95 12.23 -24.73
C GLU A 168 4.68 12.24 -23.38
N ILE A 169 3.98 11.87 -22.31
CA ILE A 169 4.45 11.91 -20.92
C ILE A 169 5.82 11.24 -20.70
N PRO A 170 6.16 10.07 -21.29
CA PRO A 170 7.49 9.49 -21.12
C PRO A 170 8.64 10.42 -21.55
N GLY A 171 8.41 11.30 -22.53
CA GLY A 171 9.38 12.33 -22.95
C GLY A 171 9.54 13.49 -21.95
N ASP A 172 8.55 13.71 -21.09
CA ASP A 172 8.50 14.79 -20.11
C ASP A 172 8.99 14.39 -18.72
N ILE A 173 9.14 13.08 -18.47
CA ILE A 173 9.86 12.56 -17.30
C ILE A 173 11.34 12.92 -17.47
N SER A 174 11.81 13.85 -16.63
CA SER A 174 13.16 14.40 -16.71
C SER A 174 14.08 13.75 -15.65
N GLU A 175 14.95 14.53 -15.02
CA GLU A 175 15.91 14.09 -14.02
C GLU A 175 15.28 13.24 -12.91
N HIS A 176 15.92 12.09 -12.60
CA HIS A 176 15.61 11.32 -11.40
C HIS A 176 16.10 12.08 -10.16
N LEU A 177 15.23 12.28 -9.19
CA LEU A 177 15.53 13.06 -7.99
C LEU A 177 15.78 12.17 -6.79
N THR A 178 14.87 11.23 -6.52
CA THR A 178 14.93 10.35 -5.35
C THR A 178 14.19 9.04 -5.61
N SER A 179 14.57 7.94 -4.97
CA SER A 179 13.72 6.74 -4.87
C SER A 179 13.47 6.34 -3.42
N VAL A 180 12.23 6.03 -3.10
CA VAL A 180 11.82 5.42 -1.82
C VAL A 180 11.47 3.96 -2.03
N TYR A 181 12.00 3.09 -1.17
CA TYR A 181 11.83 1.65 -1.26
C TYR A 181 10.88 1.17 -0.16
N LEU A 182 9.65 0.85 -0.56
CA LEU A 182 8.55 0.50 0.34
C LEU A 182 8.46 -1.01 0.56
N SER A 183 8.20 -1.39 1.81
CA SER A 183 7.81 -2.75 2.19
C SER A 183 6.42 -2.75 2.78
N ALA A 184 5.66 -3.82 2.56
CA ALA A 184 4.39 -4.02 3.21
C ALA A 184 4.58 -4.15 4.72
N CYS A 185 3.81 -3.40 5.49
CA CYS A 185 3.87 -3.46 6.94
C CYS A 185 3.35 -4.81 7.46
N ALA A 186 3.89 -5.24 8.60
CA ALA A 186 3.47 -6.46 9.26
C ALA A 186 2.00 -6.40 9.69
N ARG A 187 1.37 -7.58 9.78
CA ARG A 187 -0.02 -7.69 10.21
C ARG A 187 -0.16 -7.10 11.62
N GLY A 188 -1.18 -6.25 11.82
CA GLY A 188 -1.44 -5.55 13.08
C GLY A 188 -0.88 -4.13 13.15
N GLN A 189 0.08 -3.75 12.30
CA GLN A 189 0.53 -2.35 12.22
C GLN A 189 -0.53 -1.44 11.59
N ARG A 190 -0.46 -0.14 11.89
CA ARG A 190 -1.36 0.88 11.32
C ARG A 190 -1.09 1.17 9.84
N CYS A 191 0.15 1.00 9.40
CA CYS A 191 0.56 1.21 8.02
C CYS A 191 0.18 0.04 7.11
N LEU A 192 0.04 0.34 5.81
CA LEU A 192 0.01 -0.60 4.70
C LEU A 192 1.42 -0.80 4.15
N TYR A 193 2.15 0.30 3.95
CA TYR A 193 3.51 0.31 3.45
C TYR A 193 4.32 1.37 4.18
N GLU A 194 5.61 1.10 4.38
CA GLU A 194 6.57 2.08 4.90
C GLU A 194 7.93 1.86 4.24
N GLY A 195 8.71 2.93 4.16
CA GLY A 195 10.06 2.87 3.60
C GLY A 195 10.70 4.24 3.51
N SER A 196 11.95 4.23 3.06
CA SER A 196 12.77 5.44 2.95
C SER A 196 13.68 5.39 1.74
N THR A 197 14.35 6.51 1.47
CA THR A 197 15.58 6.53 0.69
C THR A 197 16.65 5.67 1.37
N PRO A 198 17.64 5.14 0.62
CA PRO A 198 18.78 4.44 1.20
C PRO A 198 19.57 5.32 2.18
N PRO A 199 20.44 4.72 3.03
CA PRO A 199 21.43 5.47 3.78
C PRO A 199 22.26 6.36 2.84
N GLY A 200 22.43 7.62 3.21
CA GLY A 200 23.12 8.61 2.36
C GLY A 200 22.18 9.45 1.49
N GLY A 201 20.97 8.97 1.19
CA GLY A 201 20.00 9.72 0.40
C GLY A 201 20.36 9.83 -1.08
N PHE A 202 19.88 10.88 -1.74
CA PHE A 202 20.19 11.20 -3.14
C PHE A 202 20.78 12.61 -3.26
N PRO A 203 21.61 12.88 -4.28
CA PRO A 203 22.13 14.22 -4.53
C PRO A 203 21.00 15.26 -4.63
N ASN A 204 21.20 16.42 -4.03
CA ASN A 204 20.29 17.54 -4.12
C ASN A 204 21.07 18.83 -4.00
N ASN A 205 20.83 19.82 -4.85
CA ASN A 205 21.55 21.09 -4.84
C ASN A 205 20.65 22.28 -4.47
N TRP A 206 19.48 22.05 -3.86
CA TRP A 206 18.55 23.12 -3.54
C TRP A 206 18.91 23.80 -2.22
N ASN A 207 18.91 25.14 -2.24
CA ASN A 207 19.12 25.97 -1.05
C ASN A 207 20.36 25.60 -0.22
N GLY A 208 21.46 25.22 -0.88
CA GLY A 208 22.72 24.84 -0.22
C GLY A 208 22.76 23.41 0.30
N ALA A 209 21.76 22.58 -0.02
CA ALA A 209 21.87 21.15 0.20
C ALA A 209 22.89 20.52 -0.75
N SER A 210 23.44 19.37 -0.35
CA SER A 210 24.16 18.44 -1.21
C SER A 210 23.46 17.09 -1.34
N ARG A 211 22.58 16.75 -0.39
CA ARG A 211 21.79 15.53 -0.41
C ARG A 211 20.40 15.73 0.17
N CYS A 212 19.48 14.86 -0.21
CA CYS A 212 18.13 14.78 0.35
C CYS A 212 17.75 13.36 0.75
N THR A 213 16.88 13.27 1.74
CA THR A 213 16.25 12.02 2.18
C THR A 213 14.74 12.17 2.14
N SER A 214 14.06 11.04 1.94
CA SER A 214 12.61 10.96 1.99
C SER A 214 12.23 9.71 2.78
N GLU A 215 11.22 9.85 3.63
CA GLU A 215 10.52 8.75 4.27
C GLU A 215 9.04 8.81 3.86
N LEU A 216 8.45 7.66 3.57
CA LEU A 216 7.07 7.56 3.11
C LEU A 216 6.37 6.43 3.87
N THR A 217 5.24 6.75 4.49
CA THR A 217 4.35 5.77 5.11
C THR A 217 2.95 5.93 4.54
N ILE A 218 2.37 4.83 4.09
CA ILE A 218 1.00 4.75 3.59
C ILE A 218 0.17 4.07 4.66
N LEU A 219 -0.85 4.74 5.20
CA LEU A 219 -1.67 4.21 6.28
C LEU A 219 -2.92 3.51 5.75
N LYS A 220 -3.44 2.56 6.54
CA LYS A 220 -4.70 1.84 6.23
C LYS A 220 -5.91 2.78 6.13
N SER A 221 -5.86 3.94 6.76
CA SER A 221 -6.88 4.98 6.69
C SER A 221 -6.86 5.77 5.37
N GLY A 222 -5.89 5.53 4.48
CA GLY A 222 -5.65 6.34 3.28
C GLY A 222 -4.85 7.61 3.55
N GLU A 223 -4.35 7.80 4.78
CA GLU A 223 -3.40 8.86 5.10
C GLU A 223 -2.02 8.54 4.52
N ILE A 224 -1.31 9.59 4.11
CA ILE A 224 0.07 9.53 3.61
C ILE A 224 0.94 10.37 4.51
N HIS A 225 1.96 9.77 5.12
CA HIS A 225 2.97 10.49 5.89
C HIS A 225 4.24 10.59 5.04
N CYS A 226 4.70 11.81 4.79
CA CYS A 226 5.86 12.07 3.95
C CYS A 226 6.84 12.99 4.69
N TRP A 227 8.11 12.58 4.74
CA TRP A 227 9.17 13.35 5.41
C TRP A 227 10.36 13.58 4.49
N ASP A 228 10.26 14.64 3.71
CA ASP A 228 11.35 15.10 2.85
C ASP A 228 12.26 16.07 3.61
N ARG A 229 13.57 15.81 3.56
CA ARG A 229 14.60 16.63 4.20
C ARG A 229 15.80 16.79 3.27
N ALA A 230 16.49 17.92 3.36
CA ALA A 230 17.74 18.13 2.65
C ALA A 230 18.84 18.59 3.61
N TYR A 231 20.07 18.18 3.33
CA TYR A 231 21.25 18.38 4.16
C TYR A 231 22.40 18.95 3.34
N ASP A 232 23.21 19.82 3.95
CA ASP A 232 24.48 20.29 3.39
C ASP A 232 25.59 19.23 3.53
N ASP A 233 26.80 19.57 3.06
CA ASP A 233 27.97 18.69 3.08
C ASP A 233 28.48 18.40 4.50
N GLU A 234 28.24 19.31 5.44
CA GLU A 234 28.54 19.13 6.86
C GLU A 234 27.49 18.26 7.59
N GLY A 235 26.37 17.93 6.91
CA GLY A 235 25.30 17.10 7.45
C GLY A 235 24.25 17.88 8.26
N ASN A 236 24.24 19.21 8.21
CA ASN A 236 23.18 20.02 8.79
C ASN A 236 21.96 19.97 7.89
N GLN A 237 20.77 19.80 8.48
CA GLN A 237 19.53 19.92 7.74
C GLN A 237 19.28 21.39 7.35
N VAL A 238 19.18 21.66 6.05
CA VAL A 238 18.97 23.00 5.49
C VAL A 238 17.56 23.22 4.92
N TRP A 239 16.82 22.13 4.68
CA TRP A 239 15.45 22.18 4.19
C TRP A 239 14.58 21.08 4.78
N GLY A 240 13.26 21.30 4.82
CA GLY A 240 12.27 20.38 5.38
C GLY A 240 12.07 20.56 6.89
N VAL A 241 10.97 20.02 7.41
CA VAL A 241 10.60 20.08 8.84
C VAL A 241 11.47 19.15 9.68
N ARG A 242 11.79 19.55 10.92
CA ARG A 242 12.65 18.76 11.84
C ARG A 242 11.84 17.85 12.78
N GLN A 243 10.60 18.23 13.06
CA GLN A 243 9.77 17.64 14.11
C GLN A 243 9.14 16.29 13.71
N GLY A 244 9.02 16.01 12.42
CA GLY A 244 8.43 14.77 11.91
C GLY A 244 7.76 14.94 10.54
N PRO A 245 7.17 13.88 9.97
CA PRO A 245 6.55 13.90 8.65
C PRO A 245 5.39 14.89 8.57
N TYR A 246 5.08 15.34 7.35
CA TYR A 246 3.77 15.88 7.04
C TYR A 246 2.72 14.75 7.01
N GLU A 247 1.57 14.96 7.65
CA GLU A 247 0.46 14.01 7.74
C GLU A 247 -0.67 14.43 6.78
N PHE A 248 -0.74 13.83 5.59
CA PHE A 248 -1.78 14.14 4.60
C PHE A 248 -2.97 13.20 4.73
N LYS A 249 -4.14 13.74 5.06
CA LYS A 249 -5.39 12.98 5.16
C LYS A 249 -6.26 13.19 3.92
N PRO A 250 -6.97 12.17 3.43
CA PRO A 250 -7.94 12.35 2.35
C PRO A 250 -8.92 13.49 2.66
N GLY A 251 -9.23 14.32 1.66
CA GLY A 251 -10.27 15.34 1.81
C GLY A 251 -11.61 14.73 2.21
N THR A 252 -12.39 15.43 3.05
CA THR A 252 -13.76 14.99 3.35
C THR A 252 -14.63 15.06 2.09
N SER A 253 -15.67 14.23 2.01
CA SER A 253 -16.55 14.10 0.84
C SER A 253 -17.18 15.42 0.33
N LYS A 254 -17.19 16.50 1.12
CA LYS A 254 -17.60 17.84 0.67
C LYS A 254 -16.62 18.48 -0.34
N ASN A 255 -15.37 18.03 -0.40
CA ASN A 255 -14.40 18.40 -1.44
C ASN A 255 -14.32 17.37 -2.59
N ARG A 256 -15.05 16.26 -2.50
CA ARG A 256 -14.97 15.13 -3.43
C ARG A 256 -15.77 15.33 -4.73
N SER A 257 -16.52 16.43 -4.86
CA SER A 257 -17.29 16.75 -6.08
C SER A 257 -16.44 16.92 -7.34
N TYR A 258 -15.11 16.92 -7.22
CA TYR A 258 -14.19 17.01 -8.37
C TYR A 258 -13.62 15.66 -8.85
N VAL A 259 -13.79 14.55 -8.11
CA VAL A 259 -13.08 13.28 -8.40
C VAL A 259 -14.02 12.11 -8.72
N GLU A 260 -15.34 12.27 -8.56
CA GLU A 260 -16.30 11.16 -8.75
C GLU A 260 -16.85 11.03 -10.18
N HIS A 261 -15.96 11.18 -11.16
CA HIS A 261 -16.13 10.57 -12.48
C HIS A 261 -14.89 9.71 -12.72
N ASP A 262 -15.05 8.44 -13.11
CA ASP A 262 -13.99 7.56 -13.66
C ASP A 262 -13.28 6.51 -12.77
N THR A 263 -13.85 6.05 -11.65
CA THR A 263 -13.44 4.71 -11.14
C THR A 263 -14.13 3.55 -11.87
N ALA A 264 -14.97 3.83 -12.87
CA ALA A 264 -15.83 2.83 -13.52
C ALA A 264 -15.28 2.17 -14.79
N SER A 265 -14.12 2.58 -15.32
CA SER A 265 -13.67 2.18 -16.67
C SER A 265 -12.44 1.26 -16.73
N LEU A 266 -12.06 0.59 -15.63
CA LEU A 266 -11.01 -0.44 -15.66
C LEU A 266 -11.47 -1.83 -15.20
N SER A 267 -12.77 -2.13 -15.36
CA SER A 267 -13.29 -3.50 -15.37
C SER A 267 -13.87 -3.78 -16.75
N ILE A 268 -13.57 -4.97 -17.30
CA ILE A 268 -13.72 -5.44 -18.70
C ILE A 268 -12.38 -5.17 -19.41
N ASP A 269 -11.48 -6.14 -19.58
CA ASP A 269 -11.70 -7.41 -20.27
C ASP A 269 -11.30 -8.67 -19.47
N ASN A 270 -11.94 -9.76 -19.89
CA ASN A 270 -12.00 -11.12 -19.38
C ASN A 270 -10.67 -11.89 -19.55
#